data_AF-A0A2D9MFP3-F1
#
_entry.id   AF-A0A2D9MFP3-F1
#
_cell.length_a   1.000
_cell.length_b   1.000
_cell.length_c   1.000
_cell.angle_alpha   90.00
_cell.angle_beta   90.00
_cell.angle_gamma   90.00
#
_symmetry.space_group_name_H-M   'P 1'
#
loop_
_entity.id
_entity.type
_entity.pdbx_description
1 polymer ?
#
loop_
_entity_poly.entity_id
_entity_poly.type
_entity_poly.pdbx_seq_one_letter_code
_entity_poly.pdbx_strand_id
1 'polypeptide(L)'
;MKIRILIYQLTFLLIFTNTPSYSQDISTEEIYESLEWNFVGPYRGGRSTTVAGIISRPYTFFMGTTGGGVWKTTDAGNSWNNI
;
A
#
# COMPACT_ATOMS: atom_id res chain seq x y z
N MET A 1 -22.26 59.33 -1.79
CA MET A 1 -20.84 58.91 -1.91
C MET A 1 -20.63 57.40 -1.71
N LYS A 2 -21.27 56.76 -0.71
CA LYS A 2 -21.12 55.31 -0.41
C LYS A 2 -21.57 54.36 -1.54
N ILE A 3 -22.65 54.66 -2.27
CA ILE A 3 -23.19 53.78 -3.34
C ILE A 3 -22.24 53.67 -4.55
N ARG A 4 -21.55 54.75 -4.93
CA ARG A 4 -20.59 54.77 -6.04
C ARG A 4 -19.35 53.96 -5.70
N ILE A 5 -18.88 54.06 -4.45
CA ILE A 5 -17.75 53.26 -3.95
C ILE A 5 -18.12 51.77 -3.95
N LEU A 6 -19.34 51.41 -3.52
CA LEU A 6 -19.80 50.02 -3.54
C LEU A 6 -19.86 49.43 -4.96
N ILE A 7 -20.29 50.23 -5.95
CA ILE A 7 -20.30 49.81 -7.36
C ILE A 7 -18.88 49.55 -7.85
N TYR A 8 -17.92 50.44 -7.57
CA TYR A 8 -16.52 50.20 -7.96
C TYR A 8 -15.90 48.97 -7.29
N GLN A 9 -16.22 48.72 -6.01
CA GLN A 9 -15.77 47.53 -5.30
C GLN A 9 -16.37 46.24 -5.88
N LEU A 10 -17.65 46.26 -6.25
CA LEU A 10 -18.34 45.11 -6.85
C LEU A 10 -17.81 44.82 -8.27
N THR A 11 -17.58 45.86 -9.07
CA THR A 11 -16.98 45.73 -10.41
C THR A 11 -15.54 45.22 -10.32
N PHE A 12 -14.76 45.69 -9.34
CA PHE A 12 -13.42 45.18 -9.08
C PHE A 12 -13.44 43.70 -8.69
N LEU A 13 -14.35 43.29 -7.79
CA LEU A 13 -14.51 41.89 -7.40
C LEU A 13 -14.89 40.99 -8.58
N LEU A 14 -15.80 41.43 -9.45
CA LEU A 14 -16.24 40.69 -10.64
C LEU A 14 -15.14 40.51 -11.70
N ILE A 15 -14.16 41.41 -11.78
CA ILE A 15 -13.02 41.29 -12.71
C ILE A 15 -12.02 40.25 -12.19
N PHE A 16 -11.83 40.15 -10.87
CA PHE A 16 -10.82 39.27 -10.26
C PHE A 16 -11.28 37.82 -10.04
N THR A 17 -12.57 37.49 -10.20
CA THR A 17 -13.08 36.12 -9.99
C THR A 17 -13.08 35.23 -11.24
N ASN A 18 -12.61 35.72 -12.39
CA ASN A 18 -12.62 34.97 -13.65
C ASN A 18 -11.29 34.26 -13.92
N THR A 19 -10.86 33.37 -13.02
CA THR A 19 -9.77 32.44 -13.33
C THR A 19 -10.36 31.16 -13.93
N PRO A 20 -10.21 30.92 -15.25
CA PRO A 20 -10.64 29.65 -15.83
C PRO A 20 -9.84 28.51 -15.19
N SER A 21 -10.54 27.53 -14.64
CA SER A 21 -9.92 26.29 -14.18
C SER A 21 -9.92 25.31 -15.34
N TYR A 22 -8.74 25.00 -15.84
CA TYR A 22 -8.55 23.94 -16.83
C TYR A 22 -8.41 22.60 -16.11
N SER A 23 -8.89 21.53 -16.75
CA SER A 23 -8.54 20.18 -16.30
C SER A 23 -7.03 20.01 -16.39
N GLN A 24 -6.46 19.26 -15.45
CA GLN A 24 -5.13 18.71 -15.64
C GLN A 24 -5.13 17.83 -16.90
N ASP A 25 -4.14 18.05 -17.76
CA ASP A 25 -3.86 17.20 -18.92
C ASP A 25 -2.67 16.35 -18.55
N ILE A 26 -2.94 15.15 -18.02
CA ILE A 26 -1.91 14.18 -17.64
C ILE A 26 -1.88 13.13 -18.74
N SER A 27 -0.70 12.92 -19.32
CA SER A 27 -0.52 11.90 -20.34
C SER A 27 -0.69 10.50 -19.76
N THR A 28 -1.13 9.56 -20.59
CA THR A 28 -1.26 8.16 -20.17
C THR A 28 0.12 7.57 -19.82
N GLU A 29 1.15 8.02 -20.53
CA GLU A 29 2.55 7.68 -20.28
C GLU A 29 3.00 8.11 -18.88
N GLU A 30 2.71 9.34 -18.46
CA GLU A 30 3.05 9.86 -17.12
C GLU A 30 2.34 9.08 -16.00
N ILE A 31 1.09 8.65 -16.23
CA ILE A 31 0.37 7.77 -15.30
C ILE A 31 1.07 6.42 -15.18
N TYR A 32 1.47 5.80 -16.29
CA TYR A 32 2.14 4.50 -16.26
C TYR A 32 3.55 4.58 -15.65
N GLU A 33 4.29 5.66 -15.90
CA GLU A 33 5.60 5.90 -15.28
C GLU A 33 5.50 6.09 -13.76
N SER A 34 4.36 6.60 -13.26
CA SER A 34 4.11 6.74 -11.82
C SER A 34 3.77 5.44 -11.09
N LEU A 35 3.57 4.33 -11.82
CA LEU A 35 3.23 3.05 -11.21
C LEU A 35 4.48 2.41 -10.61
N GLU A 36 4.44 2.20 -9.30
CA GLU A 36 5.46 1.43 -8.60
C GLU A 36 5.03 -0.02 -8.43
N TRP A 37 5.95 -0.93 -8.74
CA TRP A 37 5.77 -2.35 -8.45
C TRP A 37 5.87 -2.59 -6.94
N ASN A 38 4.91 -3.32 -6.39
CA ASN A 38 4.97 -3.78 -5.01
C ASN A 38 4.81 -5.30 -4.91
N PHE A 39 5.66 -5.93 -4.10
CA PHE A 39 5.63 -7.35 -3.84
C PHE A 39 4.63 -7.65 -2.71
N VAL A 40 3.58 -8.43 -3.03
CA VAL A 40 2.51 -8.76 -2.08
C VAL A 40 2.85 -9.99 -1.22
N GLY A 41 3.98 -10.66 -1.49
CA GLY A 41 4.36 -11.87 -0.76
C GLY A 41 3.78 -13.17 -1.33
N PRO A 42 4.18 -14.33 -0.76
CA PRO A 42 5.23 -14.52 0.26
C PRO A 42 6.65 -14.59 -0.34
N TYR A 43 7.67 -14.09 0.38
CA TYR A 43 9.09 -14.06 -0.07
C TYR A 43 9.68 -15.44 -0.36
N ARG A 44 9.15 -16.49 0.24
CA ARG A 44 9.53 -17.88 0.00
C ARG A 44 8.28 -18.74 -0.04
N GLY A 45 8.14 -19.51 -1.12
CA GLY A 45 7.10 -20.53 -1.29
C GLY A 45 7.68 -21.94 -1.20
N GLY A 46 6.80 -22.94 -1.11
CA GLY A 46 7.19 -24.34 -1.08
C GLY A 46 6.02 -25.25 -0.71
N ARG A 47 6.25 -26.56 -0.79
CA ARG A 47 5.24 -27.57 -0.39
C ARG A 47 5.61 -28.16 0.96
N SER A 48 4.75 -27.94 1.95
CA SER A 48 4.75 -28.71 3.19
C SER A 48 4.06 -30.06 2.96
N THR A 49 4.64 -31.11 3.51
CA THR A 49 4.13 -32.50 3.42
C THR A 49 3.65 -33.03 4.76
N THR A 50 4.06 -32.41 5.86
CA THR A 50 3.69 -32.79 7.23
C THR A 50 3.84 -31.61 8.18
N VAL A 51 3.07 -31.63 9.27
CA VAL A 51 3.12 -30.65 10.35
C VAL A 51 2.95 -31.34 11.70
N ALA A 52 3.68 -30.89 12.72
CA ALA A 52 3.54 -31.35 14.09
C ALA A 52 3.64 -30.19 15.08
N GLY A 53 2.75 -30.17 16.07
CA GLY A 53 2.76 -29.22 17.18
C GLY A 53 3.11 -29.90 18.50
N ILE A 54 3.35 -29.10 19.55
CA ILE A 54 3.67 -29.59 20.89
C ILE A 54 2.67 -29.03 21.88
N ILE A 55 1.94 -29.92 22.57
CA ILE A 55 0.82 -29.56 23.48
C ILE A 55 1.27 -28.56 24.57
N SER A 56 2.45 -28.78 25.17
CA SER A 56 2.98 -27.88 26.21
C SER A 56 3.57 -26.58 25.68
N ARG A 57 3.68 -26.40 24.36
CA ARG A 57 4.31 -25.24 23.71
C ARG A 57 3.43 -24.73 22.55
N PRO A 58 2.39 -23.94 22.82
CA PRO A 58 1.36 -23.58 21.84
C PRO A 58 1.86 -22.76 20.65
N TYR A 59 3.07 -22.18 20.73
CA TYR A 59 3.68 -21.42 19.64
C TYR A 59 4.78 -22.18 18.89
N THR A 60 5.07 -23.42 19.29
CA THR A 60 6.11 -24.25 18.67
C THR A 60 5.50 -25.26 17.72
N PHE A 61 5.88 -25.15 16.44
CA PHE A 61 5.46 -26.07 15.38
C PHE A 61 6.66 -26.49 14.54
N PHE A 62 6.55 -27.66 13.93
CA PHE A 62 7.50 -28.20 12.98
C PHE A 62 6.78 -28.51 11.68
N MET A 63 7.42 -28.22 10.55
CA MET A 63 6.92 -28.61 9.23
C MET A 63 8.00 -29.35 8.44
N GLY A 64 7.60 -30.40 7.73
CA GLY A 64 8.47 -31.10 6.79
C GLY A 64 8.17 -30.65 5.36
N THR A 65 9.21 -30.25 4.63
CA THR A 65 9.06 -29.72 3.26
C THR A 65 9.54 -30.73 2.22
N THR A 66 9.03 -30.64 0.99
CA THR A 66 9.58 -31.44 -0.12
C THR A 66 10.97 -30.92 -0.49
N GLY A 67 12.02 -31.68 -0.19
CA GLY A 67 13.41 -31.36 -0.57
C GLY A 67 14.10 -30.27 0.25
N GLY A 68 13.38 -29.56 1.13
CA GLY A 68 13.92 -28.47 1.96
C GLY A 68 14.12 -28.85 3.44
N GLY A 69 14.00 -30.13 3.80
CA GLY A 69 14.20 -30.62 5.17
C GLY A 69 13.06 -30.23 6.13
N VAL A 70 13.41 -30.17 7.42
CA VAL A 70 12.48 -29.84 8.50
C VAL A 70 12.73 -28.41 8.96
N TRP A 71 11.63 -27.71 9.25
CA TRP A 71 11.64 -26.34 9.72
C TRP A 71 10.88 -26.23 11.02
N LYS A 72 11.32 -25.30 11.88
CA LYS A 72 10.74 -25.04 13.19
C LYS A 72 10.37 -23.57 13.31
N THR A 73 9.19 -23.32 13.89
CA THR A 73 8.78 -22.01 14.40
C THR A 73 8.64 -22.08 15.92
N THR A 74 8.82 -20.94 16.59
CA THR A 74 8.51 -20.74 18.01
C THR A 74 7.61 -19.54 18.26
N ASP A 75 7.14 -18.90 17.18
CA ASP A 75 6.35 -17.67 17.17
C ASP A 75 5.04 -17.85 16.39
N ALA A 76 4.45 -19.04 16.47
CA ALA A 76 3.18 -19.38 15.82
C ALA A 76 3.18 -19.33 14.29
N GLY A 77 4.33 -19.56 13.65
CA GLY A 77 4.46 -19.62 12.20
C GLY A 77 4.77 -18.28 11.54
N ASN A 78 5.03 -17.22 12.32
CA ASN A 78 5.47 -15.92 11.81
C ASN A 78 6.89 -16.02 11.21
N SER A 79 7.78 -16.78 11.84
CA SER A 79 9.11 -17.09 11.30
C SER A 79 9.45 -18.58 11.42
N TRP A 80 10.28 -19.04 10.49
CA TRP A 80 10.70 -20.43 10.38
C TRP A 80 12.21 -20.52 10.26
N ASN A 81 12.80 -21.43 11.03
CA ASN A 81 14.23 -21.74 11.00
C ASN A 81 14.43 -23.18 10.56
N ASN A 82 15.39 -23.41 9.67
CA ASN A 82 15.82 -24.76 9.30
C ASN A 82 16.55 -25.42 10.47
N ILE A 83 16.35 -26.71 10.68
CA ILE A 83 16.98 -27.50 11.75
C ILE A 83 17.75 -28.69 11.22
#